data_AF-A0A933HRZ2-F1
#
_entry.id   AF-A0A933HRZ2-F1
#
_cell.length_a   1.000
_cell.length_b   1.000
_cell.length_c   1.000
_cell.angle_alpha   90.00
_cell.angle_beta   90.00
_cell.angle_gamma   90.00
#
_symmetry.space_group_name_H-M   'P 1'
#
loop_
_entity.id
_entity.type
_entity.pdbx_description
1 polymer ?
#
loop_
_entity_poly.entity_id
_entity_poly.type
_entity_poly.pdbx_seq_one_letter_code
_entity_poly.pdbx_strand_id
1 'polypeptide(L)'
;MAIVIRNEHAYVVALSAVWSPADNQLVAFTYQASDKQSLEAIKAQLEKNSKNAMIELRGAEDETVILRVAARGYIKSAVSLERYNATGYAGAMLHWRGGDPRRIDGKDKEDNFFYVVAACGDDLTARFAERLQLAISWAIKDEWAAALMQAGVEAGEENKLVSRLPVAHSPELTPALERVGWSEEEGDKEMDARGLIFKSALRVVKDDEAWSKVISHLLKKKRIAI
;
A
#
# COMPACT_ATOMS: atom_id res chain seq x y z
N MET A 1 21.13 -5.29 -2.93
CA MET A 1 20.43 -6.38 -3.63
C MET A 1 19.02 -5.92 -3.97
N ALA A 2 18.68 -5.85 -5.26
CA ALA A 2 17.47 -5.19 -5.75
C ALA A 2 16.20 -6.04 -5.52
N ILE A 3 15.05 -5.36 -5.33
CA ILE A 3 13.74 -6.01 -5.36
C ILE A 3 13.36 -6.19 -6.83
N VAL A 4 12.98 -7.41 -7.22
CA VAL A 4 12.64 -7.71 -8.61
C VAL A 4 11.21 -8.21 -8.69
N ILE A 5 10.45 -7.61 -9.60
CA ILE A 5 9.12 -8.09 -10.00
C ILE A 5 9.27 -8.70 -11.39
N ARG A 6 8.93 -9.98 -11.53
CA ARG A 6 9.14 -10.72 -12.78
C ARG A 6 7.94 -11.58 -13.18
N ASN A 7 7.84 -11.81 -14.48
CA ASN A 7 7.00 -12.85 -15.09
C ASN A 7 7.89 -13.78 -15.93
N GLU A 8 7.28 -14.66 -16.72
CA GLU A 8 8.01 -15.63 -17.57
C GLU A 8 8.86 -14.98 -18.67
N HIS A 9 8.63 -13.72 -19.02
CA HIS A 9 9.20 -13.07 -20.21
C HIS A 9 10.01 -11.80 -19.90
N ALA A 10 9.84 -11.20 -18.73
CA ALA A 10 10.39 -9.90 -18.39
C ALA A 10 10.54 -9.73 -16.87
N TYR A 11 11.34 -8.74 -16.49
CA TYR A 11 11.44 -8.29 -15.10
C TYR A 11 11.56 -6.75 -15.04
N VAL A 12 11.17 -6.20 -13.90
CA VAL A 12 11.40 -4.79 -13.54
C VAL A 12 12.01 -4.72 -12.15
N VAL A 13 12.87 -3.74 -11.95
CA VAL A 13 13.45 -3.45 -10.64
C VAL A 13 12.50 -2.54 -9.88
N ALA A 14 12.08 -2.99 -8.71
CA ALA A 14 11.25 -2.22 -7.81
C ALA A 14 12.12 -1.47 -6.79
N LEU A 15 11.76 -0.21 -6.54
CA LEU A 15 12.38 0.59 -5.47
C LEU A 15 11.75 0.24 -4.12
N SER A 16 10.44 0.01 -4.11
CA SER A 16 9.71 -0.51 -2.97
C SER A 16 8.53 -1.35 -3.41
N ALA A 17 8.16 -2.36 -2.61
CA ALA A 17 7.01 -3.21 -2.85
C ALA A 17 6.28 -3.51 -1.53
N VAL A 18 4.95 -3.59 -1.61
CA VAL A 18 4.02 -3.94 -0.54
C VAL A 18 3.19 -5.11 -1.03
N TRP A 19 3.05 -6.15 -0.20
CA TRP A 19 2.18 -7.28 -0.50
C TRP A 19 1.35 -7.68 0.71
N SER A 20 0.26 -8.40 0.46
CA SER A 20 -0.57 -8.98 1.50
C SER A 20 -0.36 -10.49 1.55
N PRO A 21 0.30 -11.03 2.60
CA PRO A 21 0.41 -12.47 2.81
C PRO A 21 -0.96 -13.14 2.96
N ALA A 22 -1.90 -12.47 3.64
CA ALA A 22 -3.24 -13.00 3.89
C ALA A 22 -4.04 -13.18 2.59
N ASP A 23 -3.89 -12.25 1.64
CA ASP A 23 -4.61 -12.28 0.37
C ASP A 23 -3.78 -12.90 -0.78
N ASN A 24 -2.52 -13.25 -0.49
CA ASN A 24 -1.47 -13.61 -1.43
C ASN A 24 -1.42 -12.68 -2.66
N GLN A 25 -1.36 -11.37 -2.43
CA GLN A 25 -1.51 -10.34 -3.49
C GLN A 25 -0.45 -9.25 -3.42
N LEU A 26 -0.01 -8.79 -4.59
CA LEU A 26 0.81 -7.58 -4.71
C LEU A 26 -0.09 -6.34 -4.54
N VAL A 27 0.18 -5.54 -3.50
CA VAL A 27 -0.65 -4.42 -3.08
C VAL A 27 -0.17 -3.11 -3.68
N ALA A 28 1.12 -2.83 -3.64
CA ALA A 28 1.69 -1.64 -4.23
C ALA A 28 3.15 -1.87 -4.60
N PHE A 29 3.65 -1.20 -5.63
CA PHE A 29 5.08 -1.15 -5.89
C PHE A 29 5.45 0.10 -6.67
N THR A 30 6.68 0.56 -6.47
CA THR A 30 7.31 1.59 -7.28
C THR A 30 8.46 0.98 -8.04
N TYR A 31 8.67 1.43 -9.27
CA TYR A 31 9.63 0.81 -10.18
C TYR A 31 10.36 1.86 -10.99
N GLN A 32 11.56 1.46 -11.42
CA GLN A 32 12.31 2.12 -12.47
C GLN A 32 12.60 1.09 -13.56
N ALA A 33 12.40 1.48 -14.82
CA ALA A 33 12.70 0.64 -15.97
C ALA A 33 13.47 1.45 -17.01
N SER A 34 14.62 0.93 -17.44
CA SER A 34 15.38 1.48 -18.58
C SER A 34 14.82 1.00 -19.92
N ASP A 35 14.22 -0.20 -19.94
CA ASP A 35 13.64 -0.82 -21.13
C ASP A 35 12.10 -0.73 -21.12
N LYS A 36 11.55 -0.19 -22.21
CA LYS A 36 10.10 -0.06 -22.41
C LYS A 36 9.44 -1.42 -22.62
N GLN A 37 10.10 -2.36 -23.32
CA GLN A 37 9.51 -3.64 -23.68
C GLN A 37 9.28 -4.52 -22.44
N SER A 38 10.28 -4.60 -21.55
CA SER A 38 10.17 -5.29 -20.27
C SER A 38 9.08 -4.70 -19.39
N LEU A 39 8.98 -3.36 -19.37
CA LEU A 39 7.91 -2.67 -18.63
C LEU A 39 6.52 -2.99 -19.18
N GLU A 40 6.35 -2.98 -20.49
CA GLU A 40 5.07 -3.30 -21.14
C GLU A 40 4.66 -4.75 -20.91
N ALA A 41 5.59 -5.70 -20.96
CA ALA A 41 5.33 -7.10 -20.65
C ALA A 41 4.88 -7.31 -19.19
N ILE A 42 5.53 -6.65 -18.22
CA ILE A 42 5.11 -6.70 -16.82
C ILE A 42 3.75 -6.02 -16.63
N LYS A 43 3.53 -4.86 -17.25
CA LYS A 43 2.24 -4.15 -17.21
C LYS A 43 1.10 -5.02 -17.74
N ALA A 44 1.30 -5.70 -18.87
CA ALA A 44 0.31 -6.57 -19.47
C ALA A 44 -0.07 -7.73 -18.54
N GLN A 45 0.90 -8.33 -17.85
CA GLN A 45 0.63 -9.39 -16.87
C GLN A 45 -0.12 -8.84 -15.64
N LEU A 46 0.23 -7.65 -15.16
CA LEU A 46 -0.44 -7.00 -14.02
C LEU A 46 -1.86 -6.52 -14.33
N GLU A 47 -2.15 -6.22 -15.60
CA GLU A 47 -3.47 -5.82 -16.09
C GLU A 47 -4.33 -7.00 -16.54
N LYS A 48 -3.76 -8.20 -16.58
CA LYS A 48 -4.48 -9.41 -16.96
C LYS A 48 -5.55 -9.66 -15.90
N ASN A 49 -6.81 -9.39 -16.26
CA ASN A 49 -7.99 -9.65 -15.44
C ASN A 49 -8.28 -11.16 -15.39
N SER A 50 -7.38 -11.90 -14.74
CA SER A 50 -7.46 -13.34 -14.54
C SER A 50 -7.16 -13.64 -13.08
N LYS A 51 -8.00 -14.46 -12.44
CA LYS A 51 -7.78 -14.92 -11.06
C LYS A 51 -6.46 -15.71 -10.90
N ASN A 52 -5.92 -16.22 -12.02
CA ASN A 52 -4.71 -17.04 -12.10
C ASN A 52 -3.49 -16.24 -12.56
N ALA A 53 -3.61 -14.93 -12.81
CA ALA A 53 -2.46 -14.12 -13.15
C ALA A 53 -1.59 -13.95 -11.89
N MET A 54 -0.37 -14.46 -12.00
CA MET A 54 0.63 -14.44 -10.94
C MET A 54 1.82 -13.59 -11.38
N ILE A 55 2.53 -13.08 -10.38
CA ILE A 55 3.80 -12.40 -10.54
C ILE A 55 4.74 -12.81 -9.43
N GLU A 56 6.02 -12.88 -9.73
CA GLU A 56 7.02 -13.26 -8.75
C GLU A 56 7.68 -12.00 -8.19
N LEU A 57 7.71 -11.91 -6.86
CA LEU A 57 8.44 -10.89 -6.12
C LEU A 57 9.67 -11.56 -5.49
N ARG A 58 10.86 -11.16 -5.92
CA ARG A 58 12.13 -11.59 -5.30
C ARG A 58 12.63 -10.50 -4.36
N GLY A 59 12.75 -10.84 -3.09
CA GLY A 59 13.30 -9.98 -2.05
C GLY A 59 14.83 -9.99 -2.01
N ALA A 60 15.40 -9.24 -1.05
CA ALA A 60 16.85 -9.12 -0.84
C ALA A 60 17.50 -10.36 -0.21
N GLU A 61 16.73 -11.33 0.28
CA GLU A 61 17.22 -12.57 0.92
C GLU A 61 16.98 -13.82 0.05
N ASP A 62 16.87 -13.66 -1.28
CA ASP A 62 16.55 -14.72 -2.25
C ASP A 62 15.20 -15.44 -2.06
N GLU A 63 14.41 -15.04 -1.08
CA GLU A 63 13.01 -15.46 -0.96
C GLU A 63 12.22 -14.96 -2.17
N THR A 64 11.60 -15.90 -2.89
CA THR A 64 10.71 -15.63 -4.02
C THR A 64 9.29 -15.91 -3.58
N VAL A 65 8.45 -14.87 -3.61
CA VAL A 65 7.02 -14.97 -3.28
C VAL A 65 6.22 -14.90 -4.57
N ILE A 66 5.35 -15.88 -4.79
CA ILE A 66 4.42 -15.90 -5.93
C ILE A 66 3.12 -15.23 -5.51
N LEU A 67 2.87 -14.03 -6.04
CA LEU A 67 1.75 -13.19 -5.69
C LEU A 67 0.72 -13.15 -6.82
N ARG A 68 -0.56 -13.14 -6.45
CA ARG A 68 -1.65 -12.84 -7.38
C ARG A 68 -1.64 -11.36 -7.75
N VAL A 69 -1.97 -11.09 -9.01
CA VAL A 69 -2.21 -9.72 -9.48
C VAL A 69 -3.61 -9.25 -9.10
N ALA A 70 -3.81 -7.94 -9.09
CA ALA A 70 -5.11 -7.33 -8.87
C ALA A 70 -6.08 -7.66 -10.03
N ALA A 71 -7.11 -8.48 -9.79
CA ALA A 71 -8.06 -8.85 -10.84
C ALA A 71 -8.76 -7.63 -11.49
N ARG A 72 -9.15 -6.63 -10.70
CA ARG A 72 -9.71 -5.35 -11.22
C ARG A 72 -8.63 -4.33 -11.61
N GLY A 73 -7.38 -4.76 -11.73
CA GLY A 73 -6.23 -3.94 -12.12
C GLY A 73 -5.66 -3.05 -11.01
N TYR A 74 -4.71 -2.22 -11.42
CA TYR A 74 -3.97 -1.28 -10.58
C TYR A 74 -4.27 0.16 -10.97
N ILE A 75 -4.31 1.04 -9.98
CA ILE A 75 -4.21 2.49 -10.13
C ILE A 75 -2.74 2.80 -10.42
N LYS A 76 -2.47 3.57 -11.47
CA LYS A 76 -1.12 3.79 -11.99
C LYS A 76 -0.79 5.27 -12.02
N SER A 77 0.44 5.60 -11.63
CA SER A 77 1.07 6.89 -11.88
C SER A 77 2.45 6.62 -12.48
N ALA A 78 2.79 7.24 -13.60
CA ALA A 78 4.08 7.03 -14.25
C ALA A 78 4.56 8.31 -14.93
N VAL A 79 5.87 8.48 -15.00
CA VAL A 79 6.53 9.61 -15.63
C VAL A 79 7.67 9.11 -16.53
N SER A 80 7.80 9.71 -17.71
CA SER A 80 9.00 9.54 -18.55
C SER A 80 10.12 10.39 -17.95
N LEU A 81 11.29 9.79 -17.76
CA LEU A 81 12.47 10.49 -17.24
C LEU A 81 13.11 11.41 -18.27
N GLU A 82 12.73 11.30 -19.55
CA GLU A 82 13.22 12.17 -20.63
C GLU A 82 12.90 13.64 -20.36
N ARG A 83 11.78 13.90 -19.65
CA ARG A 83 11.38 15.24 -19.19
C ARG A 83 12.38 15.88 -18.22
N TYR A 84 13.26 15.06 -17.63
CA TYR A 84 14.29 15.45 -16.68
C TYR A 84 15.69 15.17 -17.21
N ASN A 85 15.87 15.10 -18.53
CA ASN A 85 17.16 14.81 -19.19
C ASN A 85 17.77 13.46 -18.77
N ALA A 86 16.95 12.48 -18.41
CA ALA A 86 17.38 11.12 -18.07
C ALA A 86 16.65 10.08 -18.95
N THR A 87 17.25 8.91 -19.12
CA THR A 87 16.65 7.82 -19.89
C THR A 87 15.85 6.87 -18.99
N GLY A 88 14.67 6.46 -19.46
CA GLY A 88 13.85 5.43 -18.82
C GLY A 88 12.52 5.94 -18.27
N TYR A 89 11.91 5.09 -17.45
CA TYR A 89 10.56 5.28 -16.91
C TYR A 89 10.58 5.05 -15.40
N ALA A 90 9.85 5.88 -14.68
CA ALA A 90 9.57 5.67 -13.27
C ALA A 90 8.06 5.68 -13.04
N GLY A 91 7.59 4.91 -12.06
CA GLY A 91 6.18 4.91 -11.73
C GLY A 91 5.85 4.15 -10.47
N ALA A 92 4.58 4.26 -10.10
CA ALA A 92 3.95 3.59 -8.98
C ALA A 92 2.70 2.86 -9.47
N MET A 93 2.45 1.70 -8.90
CA MET A 93 1.20 0.96 -9.04
C MET A 93 0.63 0.70 -7.66
N LEU A 94 -0.68 0.87 -7.54
CA LEU A 94 -1.45 0.63 -6.33
C LEU A 94 -2.66 -0.23 -6.66
N HIS A 95 -2.88 -1.30 -5.90
CA HIS A 95 -4.02 -2.18 -6.03
C HIS A 95 -5.32 -1.35 -5.95
N TRP A 96 -6.35 -1.69 -6.73
CA TRP A 96 -7.59 -0.90 -6.78
C TRP A 96 -8.24 -0.69 -5.39
N ARG A 97 -8.08 -1.65 -4.47
CA ARG A 97 -8.51 -1.55 -3.05
C ARG A 97 -7.71 -0.56 -2.20
N GLY A 98 -6.58 -0.06 -2.70
CA GLY A 98 -5.88 1.09 -2.12
C GLY A 98 -6.44 2.44 -2.60
N GLY A 99 -7.37 2.42 -3.56
CA GLY A 99 -8.15 3.57 -4.00
C GLY A 99 -9.30 3.90 -3.04
N ASP A 100 -10.37 4.48 -3.58
CA ASP A 100 -11.56 4.89 -2.82
C ASP A 100 -12.26 3.67 -2.16
N PRO A 101 -12.29 3.58 -0.82
CA PRO A 101 -12.91 2.45 -0.12
C PRO A 101 -14.41 2.28 -0.38
N ARG A 102 -15.11 3.33 -0.83
CA ARG A 102 -16.55 3.28 -1.17
C ARG A 102 -16.86 2.44 -2.40
N ARG A 103 -15.86 2.20 -3.25
CA ARG A 103 -15.97 1.37 -4.47
C ARG A 103 -15.88 -0.13 -4.18
N ILE A 104 -15.74 -0.50 -2.91
CA ILE A 104 -15.73 -1.89 -2.47
C ILE A 104 -17.16 -2.26 -2.08
N ASP A 105 -17.79 -3.04 -2.95
CA ASP A 105 -19.22 -3.34 -2.91
C ASP A 105 -19.62 -4.20 -1.70
N GLY A 106 -18.65 -4.84 -1.03
CA GLY A 106 -18.81 -5.62 0.21
C GLY A 106 -19.80 -6.79 0.14
N LYS A 107 -20.18 -7.20 -1.08
CA LYS A 107 -21.16 -8.27 -1.32
C LYS A 107 -20.62 -9.66 -0.96
N ASP A 108 -19.32 -9.85 -1.12
CA ASP A 108 -18.62 -11.07 -0.72
C ASP A 108 -17.80 -10.80 0.55
N LYS A 109 -17.83 -11.70 1.53
CA LYS A 109 -17.01 -11.58 2.75
C LYS A 109 -15.51 -11.47 2.45
N GLU A 110 -15.07 -12.07 1.34
CA GLU A 110 -13.70 -11.98 0.83
C GLU A 110 -13.33 -10.58 0.29
N ASP A 111 -14.34 -9.73 0.08
CA ASP A 111 -14.20 -8.38 -0.47
C ASP A 111 -14.30 -7.28 0.58
N ASN A 112 -14.52 -7.61 1.86
CA ASN A 112 -14.73 -6.65 2.96
C ASN A 112 -13.43 -6.07 3.53
N PHE A 113 -12.53 -5.59 2.68
CA PHE A 113 -11.33 -4.88 3.14
C PHE A 113 -10.78 -3.91 2.10
N PHE A 114 -10.04 -2.92 2.58
CA PHE A 114 -9.27 -1.99 1.76
C PHE A 114 -7.81 -1.94 2.22
N TYR A 115 -6.96 -1.37 1.39
CA TYR A 115 -5.56 -1.15 1.72
C TYR A 115 -5.32 0.34 2.01
N VAL A 116 -4.47 0.62 2.99
CA VAL A 116 -3.93 1.94 3.25
C VAL A 116 -2.42 1.84 3.04
N VAL A 117 -1.89 2.60 2.10
CA VAL A 117 -0.45 2.62 1.79
C VAL A 117 0.04 4.04 2.00
N ALA A 118 1.10 4.20 2.79
CA ALA A 118 1.75 5.47 3.06
C ALA A 118 3.15 5.48 2.43
N ALA A 119 3.43 6.50 1.62
CA ALA A 119 4.77 6.79 1.11
C ALA A 119 5.65 7.45 2.18
N CYS A 120 6.92 7.66 1.90
CA CYS A 120 7.80 8.42 2.78
C CYS A 120 7.33 9.88 2.85
N GLY A 121 7.21 10.43 4.05
CA GLY A 121 6.61 11.74 4.29
C GLY A 121 5.10 11.74 4.50
N ASP A 122 4.40 10.65 4.22
CA ASP A 122 2.98 10.51 4.55
C ASP A 122 2.78 10.12 6.02
N ASP A 123 1.75 10.69 6.66
CA ASP A 123 1.24 10.17 7.92
C ASP A 123 0.26 9.00 7.67
N LEU A 124 0.70 7.79 8.02
CA LEU A 124 -0.13 6.59 7.94
C LEU A 124 -1.41 6.71 8.78
N THR A 125 -1.34 7.37 9.93
CA THR A 125 -2.44 7.49 10.88
C THR A 125 -3.53 8.40 10.33
N ALA A 126 -3.15 9.57 9.80
CA ALA A 126 -4.08 10.46 9.10
C ALA A 126 -4.71 9.77 7.88
N ARG A 127 -3.91 9.10 7.03
CA ARG A 127 -4.43 8.33 5.88
C ARG A 127 -5.37 7.21 6.31
N PHE A 128 -5.09 6.53 7.41
CA PHE A 128 -5.96 5.50 7.97
C PHE A 128 -7.32 6.10 8.36
N ALA A 129 -7.34 7.23 9.08
CA ALA A 129 -8.59 7.88 9.49
C ALA A 129 -9.42 8.36 8.28
N GLU A 130 -8.79 9.04 7.32
CA GLU A 130 -9.44 9.48 6.09
C GLU A 130 -10.10 8.30 5.37
N ARG A 131 -9.36 7.20 5.21
CA ARG A 131 -9.86 6.02 4.49
C ARG A 131 -10.91 5.26 5.28
N LEU A 132 -10.77 5.15 6.59
CA LEU A 132 -11.76 4.53 7.45
C LEU A 132 -13.08 5.33 7.43
N GLN A 133 -13.01 6.67 7.51
CA GLN A 133 -14.17 7.56 7.41
C GLN A 133 -14.97 7.35 6.12
N LEU A 134 -14.30 7.07 5.01
CA LEU A 134 -14.97 6.75 3.74
C LEU A 134 -15.57 5.34 3.72
N ALA A 135 -15.05 4.44 4.54
CA ALA A 135 -15.40 3.02 4.50
C ALA A 135 -16.58 2.64 5.40
N ILE A 136 -16.80 3.39 6.49
CA ILE A 136 -17.82 3.11 7.52
C ILE A 136 -18.79 4.29 7.70
N SER A 137 -19.96 4.03 8.27
CA SER A 137 -21.00 5.03 8.54
C SER A 137 -20.72 6.00 9.69
N TRP A 138 -19.72 5.73 10.52
CA TRP A 138 -19.39 6.56 11.68
C TRP A 138 -18.52 7.77 11.31
N ALA A 139 -18.78 8.92 11.95
CA ALA A 139 -17.87 10.05 11.91
C ALA A 139 -16.62 9.74 12.75
N ILE A 140 -15.45 9.80 12.12
CA ILE A 140 -14.14 9.61 12.71
C ILE A 140 -13.48 10.97 12.85
N LYS A 141 -13.05 11.31 14.07
CA LYS A 141 -12.20 12.47 14.31
C LYS A 141 -10.74 12.10 14.10
N ASP A 142 -9.94 13.05 13.64
CA ASP A 142 -8.50 12.86 13.45
C ASP A 142 -7.79 12.42 14.74
N GLU A 143 -8.19 12.98 15.88
CA GLU A 143 -7.65 12.62 17.20
C GLU A 143 -7.96 11.16 17.63
N TRP A 144 -8.95 10.50 17.02
CA TRP A 144 -9.26 9.10 17.29
C TRP A 144 -8.38 8.14 16.49
N ALA A 145 -7.72 8.61 15.44
CA ALA A 145 -7.06 7.80 14.42
C ALA A 145 -6.06 6.79 15.02
N ALA A 146 -5.15 7.27 15.88
CA ALA A 146 -4.13 6.42 16.51
C ALA A 146 -4.76 5.36 17.42
N ALA A 147 -5.76 5.75 18.22
CA ALA A 147 -6.45 4.84 19.14
C ALA A 147 -7.25 3.77 18.39
N LEU A 148 -7.93 4.14 17.30
CA LEU A 148 -8.69 3.22 16.45
C LEU A 148 -7.77 2.27 15.70
N MET A 149 -6.67 2.76 15.14
CA MET A 149 -5.68 1.93 14.45
C MET A 149 -5.08 0.90 15.42
N GLN A 150 -4.67 1.34 16.62
CA GLN A 150 -4.15 0.44 17.65
C GLN A 150 -5.20 -0.59 18.09
N ALA A 151 -6.42 -0.14 18.38
CA ALA A 151 -7.50 -1.04 18.79
C ALA A 151 -7.90 -2.02 17.68
N GLY A 152 -7.80 -1.62 16.41
CA GLY A 152 -8.04 -2.51 15.27
C GLY A 152 -6.96 -3.58 15.09
N VAL A 153 -5.72 -3.28 15.46
CA VAL A 153 -4.61 -4.27 15.52
C VAL A 153 -4.77 -5.22 16.72
N GLU A 154 -5.20 -4.68 17.86
CA GLU A 154 -5.42 -5.40 19.12
C GLU A 154 -6.76 -6.16 19.15
N ALA A 155 -7.68 -5.89 18.23
CA ALA A 155 -8.91 -6.66 18.07
C ALA A 155 -8.51 -8.14 17.94
N GLY A 156 -9.13 -8.99 18.78
CA GLY A 156 -8.66 -10.35 19.08
C GLY A 156 -8.39 -11.21 17.83
N GLU A 157 -7.68 -12.33 18.02
CA GLU A 157 -7.10 -13.14 16.93
C GLU A 157 -8.08 -13.54 15.82
N GLU A 158 -9.37 -13.68 16.12
CA GLU A 158 -10.42 -14.04 15.16
C GLU A 158 -10.89 -12.88 14.27
N ASN A 159 -10.64 -11.60 14.64
CA ASN A 159 -11.18 -10.42 13.97
C ASN A 159 -10.20 -9.23 13.99
N LYS A 160 -8.93 -9.44 13.66
CA LYS A 160 -8.00 -8.31 13.43
C LYS A 160 -8.58 -7.40 12.35
N LEU A 161 -9.08 -6.23 12.75
CA LEU A 161 -9.65 -5.25 11.84
C LEU A 161 -8.57 -4.50 11.07
N VAL A 162 -7.36 -4.46 11.62
CA VAL A 162 -6.19 -3.87 10.99
C VAL A 162 -5.03 -4.86 11.04
N SER A 163 -4.46 -5.14 9.87
CA SER A 163 -3.25 -5.96 9.73
C SER A 163 -2.15 -5.13 9.07
N ARG A 164 -0.96 -5.13 9.68
CA ARG A 164 0.22 -4.53 9.05
C ARG A 164 0.68 -5.40 7.88
N LEU A 165 1.01 -4.75 6.78
CA LEU A 165 1.50 -5.42 5.59
C LEU A 165 3.04 -5.35 5.52
N PRO A 166 3.70 -6.43 5.08
CA PRO A 166 5.11 -6.37 4.74
C PRO A 166 5.40 -5.30 3.68
N VAL A 167 6.51 -4.59 3.88
CA VAL A 167 7.06 -3.64 2.92
C VAL A 167 8.52 -3.99 2.71
N ALA A 168 8.93 -4.12 1.44
CA ALA A 168 10.31 -4.25 1.06
C ALA A 168 10.79 -2.93 0.43
N HIS A 169 12.05 -2.57 0.70
CA HIS A 169 12.74 -1.47 0.04
C HIS A 169 14.07 -1.96 -0.55
N SER A 170 14.54 -1.31 -1.62
CA SER A 170 15.88 -1.57 -2.13
C SER A 170 16.93 -1.16 -1.08
N PRO A 171 17.93 -2.01 -0.76
CA PRO A 171 18.98 -1.72 0.23
C PRO A 171 19.80 -0.47 -0.10
N GLU A 172 19.88 -0.11 -1.38
CA GLU A 172 20.57 1.10 -1.86
C GLU A 172 19.84 2.38 -1.44
N LEU A 173 18.56 2.27 -1.07
CA LEU A 173 17.72 3.36 -0.57
C LEU A 173 17.66 3.40 0.96
N THR A 174 18.10 2.35 1.66
CA THR A 174 18.08 2.32 3.14
C THR A 174 18.84 3.48 3.78
N PRO A 175 20.05 3.87 3.31
CA PRO A 175 20.76 5.02 3.85
C PRO A 175 20.08 6.36 3.55
N ALA A 176 19.25 6.44 2.50
CA ALA A 176 18.45 7.62 2.21
C ALA A 176 17.24 7.70 3.15
N LEU A 177 16.58 6.56 3.44
CA LEU A 177 15.47 6.45 4.38
C LEU A 177 15.87 6.77 5.83
N GLU A 178 17.04 6.31 6.27
CA GLU A 178 17.58 6.58 7.61
C GLU A 178 18.00 8.05 7.81
N ARG A 179 18.42 8.71 6.74
CA ARG A 179 18.76 10.14 6.73
C ARG A 179 17.54 11.06 6.75
N VAL A 180 16.34 10.54 6.47
CA VAL A 180 15.07 11.24 6.74
C VAL A 180 14.75 11.15 8.24
N GLY A 181 15.67 11.63 9.07
CA GLY A 181 15.34 12.10 10.41
C GLY A 181 14.41 13.30 10.25
N TRP A 182 13.35 13.33 11.05
CA TRP A 182 12.33 14.37 11.03
C TRP A 182 12.94 15.78 11.03
N SER A 183 12.71 16.55 9.97
CA SER A 183 12.80 18.02 10.02
C SER A 183 11.51 18.60 9.46
N GLU A 184 10.76 19.31 10.30
CA GLU A 184 9.48 19.97 10.00
C GLU A 184 9.64 21.25 9.14
N GLU A 185 10.57 21.27 8.20
CA GLU A 185 10.71 22.43 7.31
C GLU A 185 9.99 22.17 5.99
N GLU A 186 8.76 22.71 5.93
CA GLU A 186 8.00 22.94 4.71
C GLU A 186 8.81 23.86 3.77
N GLY A 187 9.22 23.34 2.62
CA GLY A 187 9.90 24.13 1.61
C GLY A 187 10.06 23.36 0.30
N ASP A 188 9.26 23.76 -0.68
CA ASP A 188 9.34 23.44 -2.10
C ASP A 188 8.93 22.03 -2.58
N LYS A 189 7.93 22.04 -3.48
CA LYS A 189 7.40 20.89 -4.22
C LYS A 189 8.34 20.48 -5.36
N GLU A 190 9.59 20.19 -5.03
CA GLU A 190 10.38 19.28 -5.87
C GLU A 190 9.71 17.90 -5.82
N MET A 191 9.72 17.15 -6.92
CA MET A 191 9.19 15.78 -6.94
C MET A 191 10.12 14.92 -6.09
N ASP A 192 9.87 14.94 -4.79
CA ASP A 192 10.75 14.37 -3.81
C ASP A 192 10.83 12.86 -4.02
N ALA A 193 12.05 12.33 -4.15
CA ALA A 193 12.28 10.89 -4.22
C ALA A 193 11.64 10.16 -3.02
N ARG A 194 11.34 10.87 -1.92
CA ARG A 194 10.52 10.41 -0.78
C ARG A 194 9.15 9.84 -1.20
N GLY A 195 8.48 10.42 -2.19
CA GLY A 195 7.19 9.93 -2.69
C GLY A 195 7.26 8.58 -3.45
N LEU A 196 8.46 8.11 -3.78
CA LEU A 196 8.69 6.87 -4.52
C LEU A 196 8.92 5.67 -3.62
N ILE A 197 8.96 5.84 -2.30
CA ILE A 197 9.22 4.75 -1.35
C ILE A 197 8.02 4.60 -0.43
N PHE A 198 7.39 3.43 -0.42
CA PHE A 198 6.40 3.11 0.59
C PHE A 198 7.10 2.92 1.92
N LYS A 199 6.53 3.42 3.02
CA LYS A 199 7.09 3.27 4.37
C LYS A 199 6.32 2.24 5.18
N SER A 200 5.01 2.20 4.99
CA SER A 200 4.12 1.35 5.77
C SER A 200 2.82 1.15 5.03
N ALA A 201 2.20 0.01 5.28
CA ALA A 201 0.89 -0.29 4.73
C ALA A 201 0.05 -1.12 5.70
N LEU A 202 -1.27 -0.98 5.56
CA LEU A 202 -2.28 -1.66 6.34
C LEU A 202 -3.29 -2.32 5.41
N ARG A 203 -3.79 -3.48 5.83
CA ARG A 203 -5.05 -4.05 5.39
C ARG A 203 -6.09 -3.75 6.45
N VAL A 204 -7.19 -3.12 6.05
CA VAL A 204 -8.25 -2.67 6.96
C VAL A 204 -9.56 -3.33 6.57
N VAL A 205 -10.19 -4.02 7.51
CA VAL A 205 -11.48 -4.66 7.32
C VAL A 205 -12.56 -3.58 7.24
N LYS A 206 -13.41 -3.67 6.21
CA LYS A 206 -14.59 -2.83 5.99
C LYS A 206 -15.81 -3.50 6.62
N ASP A 207 -15.93 -3.39 7.93
CA ASP A 207 -17.04 -3.96 8.72
C ASP A 207 -17.56 -2.92 9.73
N ASP A 208 -18.69 -2.30 9.38
CA ASP A 208 -19.34 -1.27 10.20
C ASP A 208 -19.71 -1.76 11.61
N GLU A 209 -20.15 -3.02 11.75
CA GLU A 209 -20.56 -3.56 13.04
C GLU A 209 -19.35 -3.77 13.95
N ALA A 210 -18.27 -4.31 13.40
CA ALA A 210 -17.04 -4.51 14.15
C ALA A 210 -16.40 -3.18 14.57
N TRP A 211 -16.35 -2.19 13.68
CA TRP A 211 -15.84 -0.85 14.01
C TRP A 211 -16.71 -0.13 15.04
N SER A 212 -18.03 -0.26 14.96
CA SER A 212 -18.96 0.28 15.97
C SER A 212 -18.68 -0.28 17.37
N LYS A 213 -18.41 -1.59 17.48
CA LYS A 213 -18.03 -2.23 18.75
C LYS A 213 -16.71 -1.67 19.30
N VAL A 214 -15.70 -1.48 18.44
CA VAL A 214 -14.42 -0.88 18.83
C VAL A 214 -14.59 0.56 19.31
N ILE A 215 -15.28 1.40 18.54
CA ILE A 215 -15.54 2.81 18.91
C ILE A 215 -16.27 2.88 20.25
N SER A 216 -17.33 2.10 20.41
CA SER A 216 -18.11 2.03 21.65
C SER A 216 -17.26 1.62 22.86
N HIS A 217 -16.35 0.66 22.67
CA HIS A 217 -15.42 0.21 23.70
C HIS A 217 -14.41 1.29 24.09
N LEU A 218 -13.84 2.00 23.11
CA LEU A 218 -12.89 3.08 23.35
C LEU A 218 -13.54 4.27 24.07
N LEU A 219 -14.79 4.62 23.71
CA LEU A 219 -15.59 5.63 24.40
C LEU A 219 -15.83 5.23 25.87
N LYS A 220 -16.26 3.99 26.13
CA LYS A 220 -16.47 3.48 27.50
C LYS A 220 -15.20 3.54 28.34
N LYS A 221 -14.03 3.29 27.72
CA LYS A 221 -12.72 3.38 28.37
C LYS A 221 -12.15 4.80 28.43
N LYS A 222 -12.87 5.82 27.94
CA LYS A 222 -12.40 7.21 27.85
C LYS A 222 -11.06 7.35 27.09
N ARG A 223 -10.80 6.46 26.14
CA ARG A 223 -9.62 6.53 25.26
C ARG A 223 -9.84 7.46 24.07
N ILE A 224 -11.11 7.75 23.77
CA ILE A 224 -11.56 8.74 22.77
C ILE A 224 -12.75 9.52 23.35
N ALA A 225 -13.06 10.70 22.81
CA ALA A 225 -14.12 11.59 23.30
C ALA A 225 -15.01 12.15 22.17
N ILE A 226 -16.31 12.32 22.48
CA ILE A 226 -17.33 12.92 21.59
C ILE A 226 -17.14 14.42 21.48
#